data_AF-A0A124FTT5-F1
#
_entry.id   AF-A0A124FTT5-F1
#
_cell.length_a   1.000
_cell.length_b   1.000
_cell.length_c   1.000
_cell.angle_alpha   90.00
_cell.angle_beta   90.00
_cell.angle_gamma   90.00
#
_symmetry.space_group_name_H-M   'P 1'
#
loop_
_entity.id
_entity.type
_entity.pdbx_description
1 polymer ?
#
loop_
_entity_poly.entity_id
_entity_poly.type
_entity_poly.pdbx_seq_one_letter_code
_entity_poly.pdbx_strand_id
1 'polypeptide(L)'
;TLTEMTLVSSLLTIVGVWLTTAMAASITGQSGINPMEIFGIIILIAVKSVASLGTIEAFLVAGVVAVACGLAGDVLNDFKSGYLLKTNPRAQIVAETVGGVIGAVVSVIVLFIMFRAYGAMGPGTELPAPQAYAVSTMVGGLPNTPAFFFGLVIGILIYLMKLPGMTLGIGMYLPMEISTAAFVGGVISFIVGKTKPKSKETGMIVSSGLLGGEGITGVVLAIIRVLTVS
;
A
#
# COMPACT_ATOMS: atom_id res chain seq x y z
N THR A 1 -0.07 28.70 -4.84
CA THR A 1 0.95 27.88 -5.54
C THR A 1 0.73 26.45 -5.11
N LEU A 2 0.26 25.56 -6.00
CA LEU A 2 -0.20 24.20 -5.62
C LEU A 2 0.93 23.25 -5.20
N THR A 3 2.17 23.57 -5.58
CA THR A 3 3.39 22.91 -5.13
C THR A 3 4.50 23.96 -5.08
N GLU A 4 5.03 24.26 -3.90
CA GLU A 4 6.26 25.08 -3.79
C GLU A 4 7.51 24.18 -3.88
N MET A 5 7.42 23.11 -4.69
CA MET A 5 8.51 22.19 -4.91
C MET A 5 9.58 22.82 -5.80
N THR A 6 10.82 22.78 -5.31
CA THR A 6 11.98 23.17 -6.11
C THR A 6 12.17 22.23 -7.31
N LEU A 7 12.79 22.74 -8.38
CA LEU A 7 13.11 21.92 -9.57
C LEU A 7 13.94 20.67 -9.20
N VAL A 8 14.86 20.81 -8.25
CA VAL A 8 15.72 19.72 -7.76
C VAL A 8 14.87 18.62 -7.11
N SER A 9 13.95 19.00 -6.21
CA SER A 9 13.06 18.02 -5.57
C SER A 9 12.20 17.27 -6.59
N SER A 10 11.64 17.97 -7.57
CA SER A 10 10.81 17.35 -8.60
C SER A 10 11.58 16.35 -9.47
N LEU A 11 12.80 16.70 -9.88
CA LEU A 11 13.66 15.80 -10.65
C LEU A 11 14.04 14.55 -9.85
N LEU A 12 14.42 14.72 -8.59
CA LEU A 12 14.74 13.60 -7.70
C LEU A 12 13.52 12.70 -7.48
N THR A 13 12.33 13.27 -7.32
CA THR A 13 11.09 12.48 -7.21
C THR A 13 10.82 11.71 -8.51
N ILE A 14 10.95 12.32 -9.68
CA ILE A 14 10.72 11.64 -10.97
C ILE A 14 11.67 10.45 -11.15
N VAL A 15 12.97 10.66 -10.88
CA VAL A 15 13.97 9.58 -10.95
C VAL A 15 13.67 8.50 -9.91
N GLY A 16 13.28 8.90 -8.70
CA GLY A 16 12.85 8.01 -7.63
C GLY A 16 11.68 7.13 -8.04
N VAL A 17 10.62 7.72 -8.58
CA VAL A 17 9.43 7.01 -9.08
C VAL A 17 9.81 5.99 -10.15
N TRP A 18 10.63 6.38 -11.14
CA TRP A 18 11.05 5.46 -12.19
C TRP A 18 11.80 4.24 -11.63
N LEU A 19 12.69 4.45 -10.66
CA LEU A 19 13.44 3.38 -10.02
C LEU A 19 12.54 2.48 -9.15
N THR A 20 11.70 3.09 -8.30
CA THR A 20 10.89 2.34 -7.34
C THR A 20 9.74 1.60 -8.00
N THR A 21 9.18 2.10 -9.11
CA THR A 21 8.14 1.39 -9.87
C THR A 21 8.66 0.08 -10.48
N ALA A 22 9.87 0.07 -11.03
CA ALA A 22 10.50 -1.15 -11.54
C ALA A 22 10.82 -2.17 -10.42
N MET A 23 11.24 -1.68 -9.24
CA MET A 23 11.45 -2.51 -8.07
C MET A 23 10.14 -3.08 -7.52
N ALA A 24 9.10 -2.25 -7.40
CA ALA A 24 7.77 -2.65 -6.94
C ALA A 24 7.18 -3.73 -7.84
N ALA A 25 7.20 -3.52 -9.15
CA ALA A 25 6.84 -4.52 -10.16
C ALA A 25 7.49 -5.89 -9.92
N SER A 26 8.80 -5.89 -9.71
CA SER A 26 9.59 -7.12 -9.54
C SER A 26 9.28 -7.81 -8.22
N ILE A 27 9.23 -7.05 -7.13
CA ILE A 27 8.96 -7.56 -5.79
C ILE A 27 7.53 -8.10 -5.69
N THR A 28 6.55 -7.36 -6.22
CA THR A 28 5.16 -7.80 -6.27
C THR A 28 5.06 -9.12 -7.04
N GLY A 29 5.74 -9.25 -8.19
CA GLY A 29 5.75 -10.50 -8.95
C GLY A 29 6.41 -11.68 -8.22
N GLN A 30 7.39 -11.44 -7.35
CA GLN A 30 8.10 -12.50 -6.61
C GLN A 30 7.41 -12.88 -5.30
N SER A 31 6.86 -11.90 -4.58
CA SER A 31 6.36 -12.07 -3.21
C SER A 31 4.84 -12.00 -3.11
N GLY A 32 4.15 -11.50 -4.12
CA GLY A 32 2.73 -11.17 -4.07
C GLY A 32 2.42 -9.94 -3.20
N ILE A 33 3.44 -9.20 -2.78
CA ILE A 33 3.32 -8.07 -1.85
C ILE A 33 3.92 -6.83 -2.51
N ASN A 34 3.18 -5.72 -2.50
CA ASN A 34 3.63 -4.43 -3.02
C ASN A 34 4.09 -3.51 -1.87
N PRO A 35 5.39 -3.20 -1.72
CA PRO A 35 5.90 -2.33 -0.66
C PRO A 35 5.77 -0.83 -0.99
N MET A 36 4.63 -0.42 -1.55
CA MET A 36 4.46 0.90 -2.17
C MET A 36 4.69 2.07 -1.20
N GLU A 37 4.22 1.96 0.05
CA GLU A 37 4.35 3.03 1.05
C GLU A 37 5.79 3.16 1.54
N ILE A 38 6.51 2.04 1.65
CA ILE A 38 7.93 2.02 2.06
C ILE A 38 8.78 2.71 0.98
N PHE A 39 8.52 2.45 -0.30
CA PHE A 39 9.18 3.20 -1.37
C PHE A 39 8.84 4.68 -1.35
N GLY A 40 7.58 5.04 -1.05
CA GLY A 40 7.18 6.43 -0.82
C GLY A 40 8.01 7.10 0.27
N ILE A 41 8.19 6.43 1.41
CA ILE A 41 8.99 6.91 2.54
C ILE A 41 10.47 7.05 2.16
N ILE A 42 11.06 6.06 1.48
CA ILE A 42 12.47 6.08 1.08
C ILE A 42 12.75 7.28 0.17
N ILE A 43 11.92 7.49 -0.86
CA ILE A 43 12.10 8.62 -1.79
C ILE A 43 11.83 9.95 -1.08
N LEU A 44 10.82 10.03 -0.21
CA LEU A 44 10.58 11.20 0.63
C LEU A 44 11.84 11.58 1.44
N ILE A 45 12.43 10.63 2.17
CA ILE A 45 13.62 10.88 2.99
C ILE A 45 14.81 11.29 2.10
N ALA A 46 14.99 10.63 0.96
CA ALA A 46 16.05 10.95 0.01
C ALA A 46 15.91 12.39 -0.52
N VAL A 47 14.71 12.80 -0.96
CA VAL A 47 14.47 14.17 -1.45
C VAL A 47 14.68 15.18 -0.32
N LYS A 48 14.18 14.90 0.88
CA LYS A 48 14.32 15.79 2.04
C LYS A 48 15.77 15.95 2.51
N SER A 49 16.64 14.97 2.22
CA SER A 49 18.08 15.06 2.51
C SER A 49 18.83 16.05 1.62
N VAL A 50 18.27 16.39 0.45
CA VAL A 50 18.90 17.29 -0.54
C VAL A 50 18.18 18.64 -0.63
N ALA A 51 16.86 18.66 -0.43
CA ALA A 51 16.03 19.85 -0.53
C ALA A 51 15.13 20.02 0.69
N SER A 52 14.93 21.26 1.14
CA SER A 52 13.94 21.57 2.16
C SER A 52 12.53 21.44 1.56
N LEU A 53 11.77 20.45 2.03
CA LEU A 53 10.36 20.27 1.70
C LEU A 53 9.49 20.75 2.85
N GLY A 54 8.41 21.46 2.53
CA GLY A 54 7.31 21.66 3.46
C GLY A 54 6.52 20.36 3.66
N THR A 55 5.59 20.39 4.62
CA THR A 55 4.77 19.22 4.99
C THR A 55 3.91 18.74 3.82
N ILE A 56 3.33 19.67 3.06
CA ILE A 56 2.43 19.34 1.93
C ILE A 56 3.23 18.69 0.80
N GLU A 57 4.37 19.27 0.44
CA GLU A 57 5.26 18.76 -0.60
C GLU A 57 5.77 17.36 -0.24
N ALA A 58 6.15 17.14 1.02
CA ALA A 58 6.57 15.84 1.51
C ALA A 58 5.47 14.77 1.35
N PHE A 59 4.22 15.09 1.70
CA PHE A 59 3.10 14.18 1.46
C PHE A 59 2.87 13.91 -0.02
N LEU A 60 3.01 14.92 -0.88
CA LEU A 60 2.87 14.75 -2.33
C LEU A 60 3.97 13.84 -2.91
N VAL A 61 5.22 13.99 -2.46
CA VAL A 61 6.32 13.11 -2.88
C VAL A 61 6.03 11.65 -2.48
N ALA A 62 5.73 11.42 -1.21
CA ALA A 62 5.43 10.06 -0.73
C ALA A 62 4.20 9.47 -1.43
N GLY A 63 3.15 10.27 -1.61
CA GLY A 63 1.90 9.86 -2.25
C GLY A 63 2.07 9.49 -3.72
N VAL A 64 2.74 10.34 -4.52
CA VAL A 64 2.97 10.07 -5.95
C VAL A 64 3.80 8.81 -6.14
N VAL A 65 4.85 8.63 -5.33
CA VAL A 65 5.71 7.43 -5.39
C VAL A 65 4.92 6.19 -5.00
N ALA A 66 4.17 6.25 -3.90
CA ALA A 66 3.36 5.12 -3.45
C ALA A 66 2.32 4.73 -4.51
N VAL A 67 1.51 5.67 -5.00
CA VAL A 67 0.49 5.40 -6.02
C VAL A 67 1.10 4.83 -7.30
N ALA A 68 2.23 5.38 -7.77
CA ALA A 68 2.91 4.86 -8.95
C ALA A 68 3.40 3.41 -8.74
N CYS A 69 3.99 3.10 -7.57
CA CYS A 69 4.45 1.75 -7.24
C CYS A 69 3.28 0.76 -7.08
N GLY A 70 2.20 1.20 -6.42
CA GLY A 70 0.94 0.46 -6.28
C GLY A 70 0.40 0.02 -7.64
N LEU A 71 0.12 1.01 -8.47
CA LEU A 71 -0.47 0.83 -9.79
C LEU A 71 0.44 0.03 -10.73
N ALA A 72 1.76 0.22 -10.68
CA ALA A 72 2.69 -0.59 -11.46
C ALA A 72 2.66 -2.07 -11.06
N GLY A 73 2.57 -2.38 -9.77
CA GLY A 73 2.47 -3.75 -9.29
C GLY A 73 1.15 -4.43 -9.69
N ASP A 74 0.04 -3.72 -9.50
CA ASP A 74 -1.30 -4.24 -9.81
C ASP A 74 -1.47 -4.48 -11.32
N VAL A 75 -1.14 -3.48 -12.14
CA VAL A 75 -1.23 -3.57 -13.60
C VAL A 75 -0.39 -4.72 -14.17
N LEU A 76 0.76 -5.04 -13.57
CA LEU A 76 1.57 -6.18 -14.01
C LEU A 76 0.96 -7.53 -13.62
N ASN A 77 0.33 -7.64 -12.45
CA ASN A 77 -0.43 -8.83 -12.08
C ASN A 77 -1.63 -9.01 -13.01
N ASP A 78 -2.31 -7.92 -13.35
CA ASP A 78 -3.43 -7.94 -14.27
C ASP A 78 -2.97 -8.31 -15.68
N PHE A 79 -1.88 -7.74 -16.19
CA PHE A 79 -1.35 -8.13 -17.50
C PHE A 79 -0.90 -9.58 -17.53
N LYS A 80 -0.36 -10.11 -16.43
CA LYS A 80 -0.02 -11.53 -16.33
C LYS A 80 -1.29 -12.39 -16.44
N SER A 81 -2.34 -12.03 -15.71
CA SER A 81 -3.63 -12.72 -15.76
C SER A 81 -4.27 -12.62 -17.15
N GLY A 82 -4.29 -11.42 -17.73
CA GLY A 82 -4.79 -11.16 -19.07
C GLY A 82 -4.03 -11.94 -20.15
N TYR A 83 -2.70 -12.04 -20.04
CA TYR A 83 -1.89 -12.88 -20.93
C TYR A 83 -2.25 -14.37 -20.82
N LEU A 84 -2.42 -14.89 -19.60
CA LEU A 84 -2.84 -16.29 -19.37
C LEU A 84 -4.25 -16.57 -19.91
N LEU A 85 -5.16 -15.59 -19.82
CA LEU A 85 -6.52 -15.66 -20.33
C LEU A 85 -6.66 -15.28 -21.82
N LYS A 86 -5.55 -14.92 -22.48
CA LYS A 86 -5.51 -14.45 -23.88
C LYS A 86 -6.38 -13.22 -24.15
N THR A 87 -6.47 -12.32 -23.17
CA THR A 87 -7.15 -11.03 -23.29
C THR A 87 -6.39 -10.08 -24.22
N ASN A 88 -7.11 -9.19 -24.91
CA ASN A 88 -6.50 -8.16 -25.74
C ASN A 88 -5.78 -7.09 -24.87
N PRO A 89 -4.45 -6.93 -24.99
CA PRO A 89 -3.67 -6.01 -24.14
C PRO A 89 -4.05 -4.54 -24.35
N ARG A 90 -4.51 -4.16 -25.55
CA ARG A 90 -4.95 -2.77 -25.81
C ARG A 90 -6.23 -2.43 -25.05
N ALA A 91 -7.17 -3.37 -25.02
CA ALA A 91 -8.40 -3.21 -24.25
C ALA A 91 -8.11 -3.13 -22.75
N GLN A 92 -7.13 -3.92 -22.28
CA GLN A 92 -6.70 -3.92 -20.90
C GLN A 92 -6.09 -2.58 -20.47
N ILE A 93 -5.16 -2.00 -21.25
CA ILE A 93 -4.62 -0.66 -20.95
C ILE A 93 -5.73 0.40 -20.82
N VAL A 94 -6.69 0.38 -21.73
CA VAL A 94 -7.81 1.33 -21.70
C VAL A 94 -8.67 1.11 -20.45
N ALA A 95 -8.99 -0.14 -20.12
CA ALA A 95 -9.77 -0.49 -18.94
C ALA A 95 -9.05 -0.06 -17.64
N GLU A 96 -7.76 -0.38 -17.49
CA GLU A 96 -6.96 0.02 -16.32
C GLU A 96 -6.87 1.54 -16.19
N THR A 97 -6.67 2.24 -17.31
CA THR A 97 -6.55 3.71 -17.29
C THR A 97 -7.87 4.36 -16.86
N VAL A 98 -8.99 3.95 -17.46
CA VAL A 98 -10.31 4.49 -17.14
C VAL A 98 -10.70 4.11 -15.70
N GLY A 99 -10.51 2.84 -15.33
CA GLY A 99 -10.76 2.33 -13.99
C GLY A 99 -9.93 3.03 -12.92
N GLY A 100 -8.64 3.26 -13.17
CA GLY A 100 -7.76 3.98 -12.26
C GLY A 100 -8.17 5.44 -12.06
N VAL A 101 -8.56 6.15 -13.12
CA VAL A 101 -9.03 7.55 -13.02
C VAL A 101 -10.34 7.63 -12.25
N ILE A 102 -11.32 6.79 -12.58
CA ILE A 102 -12.61 6.74 -11.86
C ILE A 102 -12.37 6.35 -10.40
N GLY A 103 -11.55 5.32 -10.16
CA GLY A 103 -11.20 4.82 -8.84
C GLY A 103 -10.52 5.89 -7.99
N ALA A 104 -9.62 6.70 -8.55
CA ALA A 104 -8.99 7.80 -7.83
C ALA A 104 -10.01 8.84 -7.36
N VAL A 105 -10.95 9.25 -8.23
CA VAL A 105 -12.02 10.19 -7.88
C VAL A 105 -12.94 9.61 -6.81
N VAL A 106 -13.42 8.38 -7.01
CA VAL A 106 -14.32 7.70 -6.06
C VAL A 106 -13.64 7.50 -4.70
N SER A 107 -12.37 7.11 -4.68
CA SER A 107 -11.62 6.89 -3.44
C SER A 107 -11.51 8.15 -2.59
N VAL A 108 -11.31 9.32 -3.21
CA VAL A 108 -11.29 10.61 -2.51
C VAL A 108 -12.66 10.94 -1.92
N ILE A 109 -13.74 10.73 -2.68
CA ILE A 109 -15.11 10.94 -2.19
C ILE A 109 -15.40 10.04 -0.98
N VAL A 110 -15.07 8.74 -1.09
CA VAL A 110 -15.25 7.76 -0.01
C VAL A 110 -14.42 8.14 1.22
N LEU A 111 -13.18 8.60 1.04
CA LEU A 111 -12.34 9.06 2.15
C LEU A 111 -13.02 10.19 2.95
N PHE A 112 -13.61 11.18 2.27
CA PHE A 112 -14.33 12.27 2.95
C PHE A 112 -15.61 11.80 3.64
N ILE A 113 -16.33 10.83 3.06
CA ILE A 113 -17.50 10.22 3.70
C ILE A 113 -17.07 9.49 4.98
N MET A 114 -16.01 8.68 4.91
CA MET A 114 -15.45 7.97 6.06
C MET A 114 -15.00 8.94 7.15
N PHE A 115 -14.31 10.02 6.77
CA PHE A 115 -13.89 11.06 7.71
C PHE A 115 -15.08 11.74 8.39
N ARG A 116 -16.17 12.02 7.66
CA ARG A 116 -17.38 12.60 8.24
C ARG A 116 -18.14 11.61 9.15
N ALA A 117 -18.11 10.32 8.82
CA ALA A 117 -18.79 9.27 9.57
C ALA A 117 -18.09 8.93 10.90
N TYR A 118 -16.76 8.85 10.88
CA TYR A 118 -15.93 8.28 11.96
C TYR A 118 -14.93 9.28 12.56
N GLY A 119 -14.73 10.44 11.93
CA GLY A 119 -13.76 11.44 12.38
C GLY A 119 -12.32 11.10 12.00
N ALA A 120 -11.39 11.36 12.93
CA ALA A 120 -9.96 11.20 12.70
C ALA A 120 -9.55 9.73 12.51
N MET A 121 -8.55 9.50 11.66
CA MET A 121 -7.99 8.18 11.35
C MET A 121 -6.60 8.05 11.96
N GLY A 122 -6.27 6.89 12.52
CA GLY A 122 -4.96 6.62 13.11
C GLY A 122 -4.98 5.71 14.32
N PRO A 123 -3.83 5.57 15.02
CA PRO A 123 -3.74 4.75 16.22
C PRO A 123 -4.74 5.21 17.29
N GLY A 124 -5.51 4.28 17.84
CA GLY A 124 -6.50 4.56 18.89
C GLY A 124 -7.82 5.17 18.43
N THR A 125 -8.07 5.27 17.11
CA THR A 125 -9.38 5.68 16.57
C THR A 125 -10.18 4.48 16.06
N GLU A 126 -11.46 4.69 15.70
CA GLU A 126 -12.31 3.65 15.07
C GLU A 126 -11.75 3.16 13.72
N LEU A 127 -10.89 3.96 13.08
CA LEU A 127 -10.26 3.66 11.78
C LEU A 127 -8.73 3.60 11.93
N PRO A 128 -8.17 2.44 12.31
CA PRO A 128 -6.74 2.27 12.38
C PRO A 128 -6.14 2.38 10.98
N ALA A 129 -5.29 3.39 10.77
CA ALA A 129 -4.62 3.65 9.49
C ALA A 129 -3.08 3.53 9.65
N PRO A 130 -2.54 2.34 9.94
CA PRO A 130 -1.12 2.18 10.28
C PRO A 130 -0.19 2.58 9.13
N GLN A 131 -0.58 2.35 7.87
CA GLN A 131 0.17 2.76 6.69
C GLN A 131 0.26 4.29 6.58
N ALA A 132 -0.88 4.98 6.68
CA ALA A 132 -0.93 6.44 6.63
C ALA A 132 -0.18 7.07 7.81
N TYR A 133 -0.25 6.44 8.99
CA TYR A 133 0.50 6.84 10.17
C TYR A 133 2.02 6.68 9.98
N ALA A 134 2.48 5.57 9.40
CA ALA A 134 3.89 5.38 9.10
C ALA A 134 4.42 6.47 8.17
N VAL A 135 3.68 6.82 7.10
CA VAL A 135 4.05 7.92 6.20
C VAL A 135 4.07 9.26 6.94
N SER A 136 3.04 9.56 7.75
CA SER A 136 2.94 10.85 8.44
C SER A 136 4.06 11.08 9.46
N THR A 137 4.51 10.03 10.16
CA THR A 137 5.64 10.14 11.10
C THR A 137 6.96 10.47 10.38
N MET A 138 7.11 10.06 9.12
CA MET A 138 8.32 10.28 8.32
C MET A 138 8.33 11.62 7.58
N VAL A 139 7.17 12.27 7.41
CA VAL A 139 7.07 13.62 6.82
C VAL A 139 7.83 14.65 7.65
N GLY A 140 7.81 14.52 8.98
CA GLY A 140 8.62 15.34 9.88
C GLY A 140 10.13 15.12 9.74
N GLY A 141 10.56 14.02 9.12
CA GLY A 141 11.93 13.52 9.10
C GLY A 141 12.03 12.20 9.86
N LEU A 142 13.24 11.67 10.01
CA LEU A 142 13.45 10.43 10.76
C LEU A 142 13.16 10.67 12.25
N PRO A 143 12.16 9.98 12.84
CA PRO A 143 11.83 10.17 14.26
C PRO A 143 12.96 9.68 15.18
N ASN A 144 13.69 8.65 14.76
CA ASN A 144 14.85 8.14 15.48
C ASN A 144 15.89 7.63 14.46
N THR A 145 16.91 8.45 14.21
CA THR A 145 17.99 8.14 13.25
C THR A 145 18.78 6.89 13.64
N PRO A 146 19.21 6.69 14.91
CA PRO A 146 19.86 5.44 15.32
C PRO A 146 19.01 4.19 15.06
N ALA A 147 17.72 4.22 15.39
CA ALA A 147 16.82 3.10 15.19
C ALA A 147 16.61 2.79 13.70
N PHE A 148 16.55 3.82 12.85
CA PHE A 148 16.48 3.65 11.40
C PHE A 148 17.70 2.91 10.86
N PHE A 149 18.92 3.35 11.21
CA PHE A 149 20.14 2.68 10.75
C PHE A 149 20.31 1.29 11.36
N PHE A 150 19.90 1.08 12.61
CA PHE A 150 19.88 -0.24 13.22
C PHE A 150 18.92 -1.19 12.48
N GLY A 151 17.72 -0.72 12.17
CA GLY A 151 16.74 -1.44 11.35
C GLY A 151 17.27 -1.73 9.94
N LEU A 152 17.98 -0.79 9.32
CA LEU A 152 18.63 -0.98 8.01
C LEU A 152 19.68 -2.10 8.07
N VAL A 153 20.54 -2.10 9.08
CA VAL A 153 21.55 -3.15 9.28
C VAL A 153 20.90 -4.51 9.49
N ILE A 154 19.87 -4.60 10.33
CA ILE A 154 19.10 -5.83 10.52
C ILE A 154 18.47 -6.28 9.20
N GLY A 155 17.86 -5.36 8.44
CA GLY A 155 17.27 -5.66 7.14
C GLY A 155 18.28 -6.24 6.15
N ILE A 156 19.49 -5.67 6.10
CA ILE A 156 20.60 -6.18 5.29
C ILE A 156 21.01 -7.58 5.76
N LEU A 157 21.14 -7.81 7.06
CA LEU A 157 21.48 -9.14 7.60
C LEU A 157 20.41 -10.19 7.24
N ILE A 158 19.13 -9.87 7.39
CA ILE A 158 18.00 -10.73 7.01
C ILE A 158 18.05 -11.04 5.51
N TYR A 159 18.33 -10.03 4.67
CA TYR A 159 18.48 -10.21 3.23
C TYR A 159 19.66 -11.15 2.89
N LEU A 160 20.82 -10.96 3.52
CA LEU A 160 21.99 -11.82 3.33
C LEU A 160 21.74 -13.26 3.78
N MET A 161 20.93 -13.45 4.83
CA MET A 161 20.48 -14.76 5.30
C MET A 161 19.40 -15.39 4.42
N LYS A 162 18.96 -14.70 3.34
CA LYS A 162 17.86 -15.14 2.45
C LYS A 162 16.55 -15.41 3.20
N LEU A 163 16.33 -14.70 4.29
CA LEU A 163 15.08 -14.74 5.06
C LEU A 163 14.04 -13.79 4.43
N PRO A 164 12.73 -14.05 4.60
CA PRO A 164 11.66 -13.24 4.02
C PRO A 164 11.51 -11.89 4.76
N GLY A 165 12.45 -10.97 4.54
CA GLY A 165 12.51 -9.69 5.26
C GLY A 165 11.29 -8.81 5.07
N MET A 166 10.65 -8.84 3.90
CA MET A 166 9.41 -8.11 3.65
C MET A 166 8.26 -8.58 4.54
N THR A 167 8.06 -9.89 4.64
CA THR A 167 7.01 -10.49 5.48
C THR A 167 7.24 -10.15 6.96
N LEU A 168 8.50 -10.19 7.41
CA LEU A 168 8.87 -9.79 8.77
C LEU A 168 8.60 -8.30 9.02
N GLY A 169 8.97 -7.43 8.09
CA GLY A 169 8.73 -5.99 8.19
C GLY A 169 7.25 -5.64 8.25
N ILE A 170 6.42 -6.31 7.44
CA ILE A 170 4.96 -6.14 7.45
C ILE A 170 4.37 -6.53 8.81
N GLY A 171 4.79 -7.68 9.34
CA GLY A 171 4.33 -8.14 10.66
C GLY A 171 4.74 -7.22 11.81
N MET A 172 5.84 -6.47 11.69
CA MET A 172 6.30 -5.53 12.71
C MET A 172 5.54 -4.20 12.69
N TYR A 173 5.08 -3.72 11.54
CA TYR A 173 4.37 -2.44 11.47
C TYR A 173 2.85 -2.58 11.65
N LEU A 174 2.28 -3.75 11.32
CA LEU A 174 0.84 -3.98 11.46
C LEU A 174 0.45 -4.19 12.94
N PRO A 175 -0.70 -3.64 13.37
CA PRO A 175 -1.26 -3.91 14.69
C PRO A 175 -1.40 -5.42 14.96
N MET A 176 -1.25 -5.79 16.24
CA MET A 176 -1.26 -7.19 16.66
C MET A 176 -2.57 -7.90 16.29
N GLU A 177 -3.68 -7.18 16.26
CA GLU A 177 -5.00 -7.67 15.88
C GLU A 177 -5.01 -8.15 14.42
N ILE A 178 -4.49 -7.32 13.50
CA ILE A 178 -4.41 -7.63 12.06
C ILE A 178 -3.41 -8.76 11.83
N SER A 179 -2.24 -8.69 12.46
CA SER A 179 -1.19 -9.70 12.34
C SER A 179 -1.62 -11.06 12.88
N THR A 180 -2.37 -11.10 13.99
CA THR A 180 -2.87 -12.35 14.58
C THR A 180 -3.97 -12.95 13.71
N ALA A 181 -4.90 -12.14 13.19
CA ALA A 181 -5.91 -12.61 12.25
C ALA A 181 -5.28 -13.22 10.98
N ALA A 182 -4.28 -12.54 10.41
CA ALA A 182 -3.52 -13.04 9.26
C ALA A 182 -2.78 -14.34 9.59
N PHE A 183 -2.17 -14.45 10.78
CA PHE A 183 -1.50 -15.68 11.23
C PHE A 183 -2.47 -16.85 11.33
N VAL A 184 -3.62 -16.66 11.99
CA VAL A 184 -4.64 -17.71 12.12
C VAL A 184 -5.14 -18.14 10.74
N GLY A 185 -5.44 -17.18 9.85
CA GLY A 185 -5.82 -17.47 8.46
C GLY A 185 -4.74 -18.26 7.70
N GLY A 186 -3.46 -17.90 7.89
CA GLY A 186 -2.32 -18.60 7.31
C GLY A 186 -2.17 -20.03 7.82
N VAL A 187 -2.34 -20.26 9.13
CA VAL A 187 -2.31 -21.60 9.75
C VAL A 187 -3.44 -22.47 9.22
N ILE A 188 -4.66 -21.93 9.14
CA ILE A 188 -5.82 -22.64 8.57
C ILE A 188 -5.53 -23.01 7.11
N SER A 189 -5.07 -22.05 6.30
CA SER A 189 -4.71 -22.27 4.90
C SER A 189 -3.62 -23.33 4.72
N PHE A 190 -2.63 -23.37 5.62
CA PHE A 190 -1.57 -24.38 5.62
C PHE A 190 -2.11 -25.79 5.92
N ILE A 191 -2.96 -25.93 6.95
CA ILE A 191 -3.56 -27.22 7.33
C ILE A 191 -4.52 -27.72 6.25
N VAL A 192 -5.38 -26.85 5.73
CA VAL A 192 -6.31 -27.19 4.64
C VAL A 192 -5.54 -27.52 3.36
N GLY A 193 -4.47 -26.79 3.05
CA GLY A 193 -3.62 -27.06 1.90
C GLY A 193 -2.97 -28.46 1.94
N LYS A 194 -2.63 -28.96 3.13
CA LYS A 194 -2.10 -30.32 3.31
C LYS A 194 -3.16 -31.42 3.22
N THR A 195 -4.38 -31.16 3.66
CA THR A 195 -5.45 -32.17 3.75
C THR A 195 -6.32 -32.21 2.50
N LYS A 196 -6.63 -31.04 1.91
CA LYS A 196 -7.53 -30.87 0.76
C LYS A 196 -6.96 -29.83 -0.21
N PRO A 197 -5.95 -30.18 -1.03
CA PRO A 197 -5.28 -29.24 -1.92
C PRO A 197 -6.23 -28.58 -2.94
N LYS A 198 -7.25 -29.31 -3.41
CA LYS A 198 -8.28 -28.77 -4.32
C LYS A 198 -9.14 -27.66 -3.69
N SER A 199 -9.27 -27.63 -2.36
CA SER A 199 -10.06 -26.61 -1.67
C SER A 199 -9.31 -25.30 -1.45
N LYS A 200 -8.00 -25.25 -1.74
CA LYS A 200 -7.17 -24.05 -1.54
C LYS A 200 -7.60 -22.91 -2.47
N GLU A 201 -7.90 -23.22 -3.72
CA GLU A 201 -8.35 -22.24 -4.72
C GLU A 201 -9.73 -21.67 -4.34
N THR A 202 -10.68 -22.54 -3.96
CA THR A 202 -11.99 -22.12 -3.47
C THR A 202 -11.87 -21.25 -2.21
N GLY A 203 -11.00 -21.62 -1.28
CA GLY A 203 -10.75 -20.82 -0.06
C GLY A 203 -10.19 -19.43 -0.38
N MET A 204 -9.30 -19.33 -1.37
CA MET A 204 -8.77 -18.04 -1.83
C MET A 204 -9.87 -17.17 -2.45
N ILE A 205 -10.71 -17.74 -3.32
CA ILE A 205 -11.85 -17.02 -3.93
C ILE A 205 -12.82 -16.49 -2.87
N VAL A 206 -13.19 -17.34 -1.89
CA VAL A 206 -14.08 -16.94 -0.80
C VAL A 206 -13.45 -15.84 0.05
N SER A 207 -12.16 -15.96 0.39
CA SER A 207 -11.45 -14.97 1.20
C SER A 207 -11.38 -13.62 0.49
N SER A 208 -11.04 -13.60 -0.81
CA SER A 208 -11.05 -12.38 -1.61
C SER A 208 -12.44 -11.75 -1.72
N GLY A 209 -13.49 -12.58 -1.83
CA GLY A 209 -14.88 -12.11 -1.83
C GLY A 209 -15.30 -11.48 -0.49
N LEU A 210 -14.88 -12.08 0.64
CA LEU A 210 -15.14 -11.53 1.98
C LEU A 210 -14.39 -10.22 2.20
N LEU A 211 -13.12 -10.13 1.80
CA LEU A 211 -12.32 -8.89 1.87
C LEU A 211 -12.91 -7.77 0.99
N GLY A 212 -13.39 -8.09 -0.21
CA GLY A 212 -14.11 -7.10 -1.03
C GLY A 212 -15.44 -6.70 -0.39
N GLY A 213 -16.17 -7.66 0.18
CA GLY A 213 -17.47 -7.46 0.81
C GLY A 213 -17.43 -6.60 2.07
N GLU A 214 -16.42 -6.77 2.93
CA GLU A 214 -16.23 -5.91 4.10
C GLU A 214 -15.99 -4.46 3.71
N GLY A 215 -15.20 -4.21 2.65
CA GLY A 215 -14.91 -2.86 2.16
C GLY A 215 -16.17 -2.16 1.66
N ILE A 216 -16.95 -2.83 0.80
CA ILE A 216 -18.20 -2.27 0.27
C ILE A 216 -19.21 -2.01 1.40
N THR A 217 -19.37 -2.98 2.30
CA THR A 217 -20.29 -2.87 3.43
C THR A 217 -19.87 -1.74 4.38
N GLY A 218 -18.57 -1.59 4.64
CA GLY A 218 -18.02 -0.48 5.43
C GLY A 218 -18.36 0.88 4.85
N VAL A 219 -18.22 1.06 3.53
CA VAL A 219 -18.60 2.31 2.85
C VAL A 219 -20.10 2.56 2.93
N VAL A 220 -20.95 1.54 2.73
CA VAL A 220 -22.40 1.67 2.84
C VAL A 220 -22.80 2.09 4.27
N LEU A 221 -22.23 1.44 5.29
CA LEU A 221 -22.46 1.79 6.69
C LEU A 221 -22.00 3.23 7.00
N ALA A 222 -20.87 3.66 6.45
CA ALA A 222 -20.40 5.03 6.59
C ALA A 222 -21.40 6.04 6.00
N ILE A 223 -21.94 5.76 4.80
CA ILE A 223 -22.97 6.61 4.18
C ILE A 223 -24.22 6.67 5.05
N ILE A 224 -24.72 5.52 5.53
CA ILE A 224 -25.90 5.46 6.41
C ILE A 224 -25.66 6.26 7.68
N ARG A 225 -24.48 6.10 8.31
CA ARG A 225 -24.10 6.84 9.52
C ARG A 225 -24.09 8.34 9.27
N VAL A 226 -23.50 8.80 8.16
CA VAL A 226 -23.52 10.23 7.79
C VAL A 226 -24.94 10.73 7.60
N LEU A 227 -25.83 9.98 6.93
CA LEU A 227 -27.20 10.42 6.67
C LEU A 227 -28.11 10.38 7.92
N THR A 228 -27.79 9.53 8.90
CA THR A 228 -28.61 9.36 10.12
C THR A 228 -28.15 10.26 11.26
N VAL A 229 -26.86 10.59 11.31
CA VAL A 229 -26.23 11.41 12.37
C VAL A 229 -26.08 12.89 11.95
N SER A 230 -26.31 13.21 10.66
CA SER A 230 -26.47 14.60 10.18
C SER A 230 -27.90 15.09 10.42
#